data_AF-A0A397F7D3-F1
#
_entry.id   AF-A0A397F7D3-F1
#
_cell.length_a   1.000
_cell.length_b   1.000
_cell.length_c   1.000
_cell.angle_alpha   90.00
_cell.angle_beta   90.00
_cell.angle_gamma   90.00
#
_symmetry.space_group_name_H-M   'P 1'
#
loop_
_entity.id
_entity.type
_entity.pdbx_description
1 polymer ?
#
loop_
_entity_poly.entity_id
_entity_poly.type
_entity_poly.pdbx_seq_one_letter_code
_entity_poly.pdbx_strand_id
1 'polypeptide(L)'
;MGIIEAVSDLSYAWEIINDFMSILHTRVKRDPSCVILLRALFLKLASILDVPLTRIYQCKSSDVISVAEYYSGEIVDYVRRVMEIIPQSVFRILAGIIKLQTDHMKVIPVKIEANLLKNHAQLSERYRLARATNEVSKYTEGILAMKKTLLGILEVDPRQVLEEGLRKELVYRVRPMSLSFVDVL
;
A
#
# COMPACT_ATOMS: atom_id res chain seq x y z
N MET A 1 32.78 7.18 12.01
CA MET A 1 31.92 6.69 10.92
C MET A 1 32.38 5.28 10.58
N GLY A 2 31.55 4.28 10.80
CA GLY A 2 31.89 2.89 10.51
C GLY A 2 31.93 2.62 9.00
N ILE A 3 32.69 1.60 8.55
CA ILE A 3 32.75 1.20 7.13
C ILE A 3 31.33 0.95 6.57
N ILE A 4 30.45 0.37 7.37
CA ILE A 4 29.06 0.08 7.00
C ILE A 4 28.24 1.37 6.81
N GLU A 5 28.44 2.42 7.62
CA GLU A 5 27.73 3.70 7.44
C GLU A 5 28.15 4.38 6.14
N ALA A 6 29.45 4.37 5.83
CA ALA A 6 29.95 5.01 4.61
C ALA A 6 29.47 4.29 3.33
N VAL A 7 29.48 2.96 3.33
CA VAL A 7 29.05 2.17 2.16
C VAL A 7 27.53 2.10 2.02
N SER A 8 26.78 2.24 3.12
CA SER A 8 25.31 2.25 3.10
C SER A 8 24.71 3.66 3.05
N ASP A 9 25.52 4.71 2.89
CA ASP A 9 25.01 6.08 2.82
C ASP A 9 24.03 6.23 1.65
N LEU A 10 22.81 6.67 1.99
CA LEU A 10 21.73 6.85 1.04
C LEU A 10 21.50 8.33 0.70
N SER A 11 22.28 9.25 1.28
CA SER A 11 22.12 10.70 1.11
C SER A 11 22.05 11.14 -0.35
N TYR A 12 22.80 10.49 -1.24
CA TYR A 12 22.82 10.80 -2.68
C TYR A 12 21.71 10.14 -3.49
N ALA A 13 20.94 9.21 -2.91
CA ALA A 13 19.90 8.51 -3.63
C ALA A 13 18.62 9.35 -3.83
N TRP A 14 18.58 10.57 -3.31
CA TRP A 14 17.44 11.49 -3.46
C TRP A 14 16.99 11.65 -4.92
N GLU A 15 17.95 11.79 -5.84
CA GLU A 15 17.68 11.99 -7.26
C GLU A 15 17.06 10.75 -7.94
N ILE A 16 17.42 9.54 -7.48
CA ILE A 16 17.04 8.28 -8.12
C ILE A 16 15.88 7.57 -7.42
N ILE A 17 15.46 8.04 -6.25
CA ILE A 17 14.44 7.35 -5.43
C ILE A 17 13.12 7.19 -6.19
N ASN A 18 12.75 8.18 -6.99
CA ASN A 18 11.52 8.19 -7.76
C ASN A 18 11.50 7.10 -8.86
N ASP A 19 12.67 6.74 -9.40
CA ASP A 19 12.77 5.70 -10.44
C ASP A 19 12.38 4.31 -9.90
N PHE A 20 12.58 4.08 -8.60
CA PHE A 20 12.20 2.83 -7.95
C PHE A 20 10.69 2.71 -7.70
N MET A 21 9.92 3.78 -7.83
CA MET A 21 8.48 3.76 -7.52
C MET A 21 7.73 2.71 -8.34
N SER A 22 7.99 2.66 -9.64
CA SER A 22 7.36 1.68 -10.55
C SER A 22 7.72 0.23 -10.17
N ILE A 23 8.98 0.01 -9.78
CA ILE A 23 9.48 -1.31 -9.37
C ILE A 23 8.81 -1.74 -8.07
N LEU A 24 8.71 -0.84 -7.08
CA LEU A 24 8.06 -1.09 -5.80
C LEU A 24 6.57 -1.41 -5.99
N HIS A 25 5.85 -0.60 -6.77
CA HIS A 25 4.45 -0.84 -7.08
C HIS A 25 4.23 -2.18 -7.79
N THR A 26 5.08 -2.52 -8.76
CA THR A 26 5.00 -3.79 -9.49
C THR A 26 5.28 -4.97 -8.56
N ARG A 27 6.26 -4.84 -7.66
CA ARG A 27 6.61 -5.88 -6.70
C ARG A 27 5.48 -6.14 -5.72
N VAL A 28 4.91 -5.09 -5.15
CA VAL A 28 3.77 -5.17 -4.21
C VAL A 28 2.54 -5.76 -4.89
N LYS A 29 2.24 -5.37 -6.14
CA LYS A 29 1.13 -5.95 -6.93
C LYS A 29 1.31 -7.44 -7.19
N ARG A 30 2.54 -7.89 -7.43
CA ARG A 30 2.85 -9.29 -7.75
C ARG A 30 2.87 -10.16 -6.51
N ASP A 31 3.35 -9.64 -5.39
CA ASP A 31 3.47 -10.35 -4.13
C ASP A 31 3.02 -9.48 -2.95
N PRO A 32 1.79 -9.68 -2.45
CA PRO A 32 1.24 -8.95 -1.31
C PRO A 32 2.07 -9.10 -0.02
N SER A 33 2.81 -10.20 0.13
CA SER A 33 3.65 -10.43 1.32
C SER A 33 4.84 -9.47 1.40
N CYS A 34 5.23 -8.84 0.29
CA CYS A 34 6.29 -7.82 0.26
C CYS A 34 5.93 -6.53 1.02
N VAL A 35 4.66 -6.31 1.36
CA VAL A 35 4.23 -5.11 2.13
C VAL A 35 4.97 -5.00 3.46
N ILE A 36 5.24 -6.12 4.14
CA ILE A 36 5.98 -6.14 5.42
C ILE A 36 7.41 -5.61 5.23
N LEU A 37 8.02 -5.86 4.07
CA LEU A 37 9.39 -5.43 3.76
C LEU A 37 9.48 -3.93 3.47
N LEU A 38 8.37 -3.27 3.09
CA LEU A 38 8.33 -1.82 2.87
C LEU A 38 8.74 -1.05 4.13
N ARG A 39 8.46 -1.58 5.32
CA ARG A 39 8.90 -0.95 6.57
C ARG A 39 10.42 -0.84 6.67
N ALA A 40 11.14 -1.90 6.28
CA ALA A 40 12.60 -1.88 6.29
C ALA A 40 13.14 -0.86 5.28
N LEU A 41 12.50 -0.75 4.11
CA LEU A 41 12.82 0.28 3.12
C LEU A 41 12.59 1.68 3.70
N PHE A 42 11.45 1.94 4.33
CA PHE A 42 11.10 3.25 4.89
C PHE A 42 12.07 3.67 6.01
N LEU A 43 12.43 2.74 6.89
CA LEU A 43 13.49 2.97 7.89
C LEU A 43 14.82 3.32 7.23
N LYS A 44 15.17 2.68 6.10
CA LYS A 44 16.39 3.02 5.38
C LYS A 44 16.30 4.37 4.68
N LEU A 45 15.15 4.75 4.14
CA LEU A 45 14.91 6.07 3.55
C LEU A 45 15.05 7.20 4.57
N ALA A 46 14.69 6.96 5.83
CA ALA A 46 14.91 7.95 6.90
C ALA A 46 16.38 8.38 7.02
N SER A 47 17.32 7.46 6.77
CA SER A 47 18.77 7.75 6.85
C SER A 47 19.30 8.70 5.76
N ILE A 48 18.50 9.02 4.74
CA ILE A 48 18.89 9.99 3.70
C ILE A 48 19.18 11.38 4.30
N LEU A 49 18.49 11.75 5.37
CA LEU A 49 18.61 13.07 5.98
C LEU A 49 19.71 13.17 7.04
N ASP A 50 20.26 12.05 7.51
CA ASP A 50 21.20 12.04 8.64
C ASP A 50 22.46 12.85 8.35
N VAL A 51 23.14 12.59 7.22
CA VAL A 51 24.39 13.28 6.86
C VAL A 51 24.13 14.75 6.50
N PRO A 52 23.14 15.10 5.64
CA PRO A 52 22.86 16.49 5.30
C PRO A 52 22.48 17.34 6.52
N LEU A 53 21.58 16.86 7.38
CA LEU A 53 21.13 17.60 8.56
C LEU A 53 22.25 17.77 9.59
N THR A 54 23.08 16.75 9.78
CA THR A 54 24.26 16.85 10.66
C THR A 54 25.23 17.93 10.17
N ARG A 55 25.46 18.02 8.85
CA ARG A 55 26.33 19.07 8.27
C ARG A 55 25.76 20.47 8.47
N ILE A 56 24.45 20.66 8.23
CA ILE A 56 23.79 21.96 8.46
C ILE A 56 23.84 22.36 9.94
N TYR A 57 23.62 21.40 10.83
CA TYR A 57 23.74 21.61 12.28
C TYR A 57 25.16 22.02 12.69
N GLN A 58 26.20 21.36 12.14
CA GLN A 58 27.60 21.72 12.38
C GLN A 58 27.95 23.13 11.88
N CYS A 59 27.32 23.59 10.79
CA CYS A 59 27.44 24.95 10.30
C CYS A 59 26.72 26.00 11.18
N LYS A 60 26.02 25.58 12.25
CA LYS A 60 25.21 26.44 13.13
C LYS A 60 24.18 27.28 12.37
N SER A 61 23.63 26.74 11.28
CA SER A 61 22.56 27.42 10.55
C SER A 61 21.28 27.45 11.38
N SER A 62 20.55 28.59 11.33
CA SER A 62 19.21 28.72 11.90
C SER A 62 18.18 27.85 11.20
N ASP A 63 18.46 27.44 9.97
CA ASP A 63 17.49 26.82 9.07
C ASP A 63 17.43 25.29 9.24
N VAL A 64 18.19 24.73 10.19
CA VAL A 64 18.24 23.28 10.41
C VAL A 64 16.86 22.67 10.65
N ILE A 65 15.99 23.38 11.38
CA ILE A 65 14.64 22.91 11.72
C ILE A 65 13.74 22.95 10.47
N SER A 66 13.73 24.08 9.75
CA SER A 66 12.89 24.24 8.57
C SER A 66 13.27 23.28 7.44
N VAL A 67 14.57 23.04 7.24
CA VAL A 67 15.08 22.05 6.30
C VAL A 67 14.68 20.64 6.73
N ALA A 68 14.83 20.29 8.01
CA ALA A 68 14.43 18.98 8.50
C ALA A 68 12.93 18.73 8.34
N GLU A 69 12.08 19.71 8.63
CA GLU A 69 10.62 19.64 8.43
C GLU A 69 10.25 19.42 6.98
N TYR A 70 10.77 20.25 6.07
CA TYR A 70 10.45 20.18 4.65
C TYR A 70 10.82 18.82 4.04
N TYR A 71 12.09 18.40 4.20
CA TYR A 71 12.55 17.15 3.59
C TYR A 71 11.99 15.90 4.27
N SER A 72 11.68 15.96 5.57
CA SER A 72 10.92 14.87 6.21
C SER A 72 9.53 14.75 5.59
N GLY A 73 8.87 15.87 5.28
CA GLY A 73 7.59 15.91 4.57
C GLY A 73 7.66 15.23 3.21
N GLU A 74 8.65 15.57 2.39
CA GLU A 74 8.86 14.96 1.07
C GLU A 74 9.07 13.43 1.15
N ILE A 75 9.79 12.94 2.17
CA ILE A 75 9.95 11.49 2.41
C ILE A 75 8.62 10.85 2.80
N VAL A 76 7.85 11.50 3.68
CA VAL A 76 6.52 11.03 4.07
C VAL A 76 5.60 10.93 2.85
N ASP A 77 5.62 11.93 1.97
CA ASP A 77 4.81 11.96 0.75
C ASP A 77 5.25 10.90 -0.26
N TYR A 78 6.55 10.65 -0.39
CA TYR A 78 7.05 9.51 -1.16
C TYR A 78 6.54 8.17 -0.59
N VAL A 79 6.62 7.97 0.72
CA VAL A 79 6.13 6.75 1.39
C VAL A 79 4.63 6.57 1.19
N ARG A 80 3.84 7.64 1.32
CA ARG A 80 2.39 7.63 1.04
C ARG A 80 2.11 7.18 -0.39
N ARG A 81 2.79 7.74 -1.39
CA ARG A 81 2.68 7.33 -2.81
C ARG A 81 3.05 5.87 -3.04
N VAL A 82 4.07 5.34 -2.35
CA VAL A 82 4.41 3.92 -2.42
C VAL A 82 3.27 3.06 -1.86
N MET A 83 2.66 3.49 -0.76
CA MET A 83 1.57 2.75 -0.09
C MET A 83 0.23 2.82 -0.82
N GLU A 84 -0.04 3.84 -1.63
CA GLU A 84 -1.29 4.01 -2.41
C GLU A 84 -1.61 2.82 -3.33
N ILE A 85 -0.60 2.06 -3.73
CA ILE A 85 -0.80 0.88 -4.56
C ILE A 85 -1.57 -0.25 -3.86
N ILE A 86 -1.53 -0.27 -2.52
CA ILE A 86 -2.17 -1.30 -1.70
C ILE A 86 -3.70 -1.15 -1.72
N PRO A 87 -4.31 -0.01 -1.33
CA PRO A 87 -5.75 0.16 -1.40
C PRO A 87 -6.29 -0.02 -2.82
N GLN A 88 -5.60 0.48 -3.85
CA GLN A 88 -5.96 0.23 -5.25
C GLN A 88 -6.03 -1.26 -5.59
N SER A 89 -5.04 -2.03 -5.14
CA SER A 89 -4.97 -3.47 -5.38
C SER A 89 -6.06 -4.23 -4.64
N VAL A 90 -6.30 -3.89 -3.36
CA VAL A 90 -7.39 -4.47 -2.56
C VAL A 90 -8.74 -4.25 -3.23
N PHE A 91 -9.04 -3.01 -3.62
CA PHE A 91 -10.29 -2.65 -4.27
C PHE A 91 -10.47 -3.32 -5.64
N ARG A 92 -9.39 -3.52 -6.40
CA ARG A 92 -9.42 -4.29 -7.66
C ARG A 92 -9.78 -5.77 -7.41
N ILE A 93 -9.21 -6.39 -6.38
CA ILE A 93 -9.51 -7.78 -6.03
C ILE A 93 -10.95 -7.91 -5.53
N LEU A 94 -11.41 -6.99 -4.69
CA LEU A 94 -12.80 -6.94 -4.21
C LEU A 94 -13.81 -6.81 -5.36
N ALA A 95 -13.54 -5.98 -6.36
CA ALA A 95 -14.38 -5.89 -7.55
C ALA A 95 -14.42 -7.23 -8.32
N GLY A 96 -13.30 -7.92 -8.42
CA GLY A 96 -13.23 -9.28 -8.97
C GLY A 96 -14.05 -10.30 -8.17
N ILE A 97 -14.02 -10.21 -6.83
CA ILE A 97 -14.83 -11.04 -5.93
C ILE A 97 -16.32 -10.81 -6.15
N ILE A 98 -16.75 -9.54 -6.24
CA ILE A 98 -18.16 -9.19 -6.49
C ILE A 98 -18.60 -9.78 -7.83
N LYS A 99 -17.82 -9.58 -8.89
CA LYS A 99 -18.13 -10.15 -10.21
C LYS A 99 -18.23 -11.67 -10.19
N LEU A 100 -17.31 -12.34 -9.48
CA LEU A 100 -17.34 -13.79 -9.30
C LEU A 100 -18.60 -14.26 -8.57
N GLN A 101 -19.04 -13.52 -7.54
CA GLN A 101 -20.24 -13.80 -6.78
C GLN A 101 -21.52 -13.57 -7.57
N THR A 102 -21.59 -12.52 -8.38
CA THR A 102 -22.80 -12.14 -9.11
C THR A 102 -22.97 -12.91 -10.42
N ASP A 103 -21.90 -13.10 -11.20
CA ASP A 103 -22.01 -13.61 -12.58
C ASP A 103 -21.74 -15.12 -12.71
N HIS A 104 -20.92 -15.68 -11.81
CA HIS A 104 -20.34 -17.01 -12.01
C HIS A 104 -20.78 -18.05 -10.97
N MET A 105 -21.02 -17.65 -9.72
CA MET A 105 -21.53 -18.56 -8.70
C MET A 105 -23.05 -18.70 -8.79
N LYS A 106 -23.53 -19.94 -8.69
CA LYS A 106 -24.94 -20.27 -8.76
C LYS A 106 -25.47 -20.38 -7.34
N VAL A 107 -26.71 -19.94 -7.14
CA VAL A 107 -27.39 -20.13 -5.86
C VAL A 107 -27.55 -21.63 -5.61
N ILE A 108 -27.16 -22.09 -4.42
CA ILE A 108 -27.34 -23.49 -4.03
C ILE A 108 -28.79 -23.69 -3.60
N PRO A 109 -29.51 -24.67 -4.17
CA PRO A 109 -30.89 -24.96 -3.78
C PRO A 109 -30.95 -25.59 -2.39
N VAL A 110 -32.10 -25.42 -1.72
CA VAL A 110 -32.32 -25.89 -0.33
C VAL A 110 -32.31 -27.42 -0.21
N LYS A 111 -32.60 -28.14 -1.31
CA LYS A 111 -32.54 -29.61 -1.39
C LYS A 111 -31.67 -30.00 -2.58
N ILE A 112 -30.73 -30.92 -2.35
CA ILE A 112 -29.78 -31.43 -3.36
C ILE A 112 -29.79 -32.95 -3.28
N GLU A 113 -29.95 -33.62 -4.42
CA GLU A 113 -29.76 -35.06 -4.50
C GLU A 113 -28.27 -35.42 -4.33
N ALA A 114 -27.97 -36.52 -3.63
CA ALA A 114 -26.59 -36.89 -3.30
C ALA A 114 -25.68 -36.99 -4.55
N ASN A 115 -26.22 -37.44 -5.67
CA ASN A 115 -25.49 -37.59 -6.94
C ASN A 115 -25.13 -36.24 -7.60
N LEU A 116 -25.86 -35.17 -7.29
CA LEU A 116 -25.67 -33.83 -7.86
C LEU A 116 -24.82 -32.90 -6.96
N LEU A 117 -24.48 -33.34 -5.73
CA LEU A 117 -23.68 -32.56 -4.77
C LEU A 117 -22.37 -32.03 -5.38
N LYS A 118 -21.65 -32.88 -6.12
CA LYS A 118 -20.36 -32.50 -6.73
C LYS A 118 -20.50 -31.39 -7.77
N ASN A 119 -21.61 -31.38 -8.52
CA ASN A 119 -21.92 -30.38 -9.53
C ASN A 119 -22.33 -29.04 -8.88
N HIS A 120 -23.09 -29.09 -7.78
CA HIS A 120 -23.50 -27.90 -7.03
C HIS A 120 -22.42 -27.36 -6.08
N ALA A 121 -21.36 -28.11 -5.80
CA ALA A 121 -20.25 -27.67 -4.96
C ALA A 121 -19.47 -26.49 -5.56
N GLN A 122 -19.45 -26.35 -6.90
CA GLN A 122 -18.76 -25.26 -7.62
C GLN A 122 -17.32 -25.03 -7.13
N LEU A 123 -16.55 -26.11 -6.97
CA LEU A 123 -15.23 -26.10 -6.33
C LEU A 123 -14.25 -25.12 -6.99
N SER A 124 -14.29 -24.98 -8.32
CA SER A 124 -13.42 -24.05 -9.05
C SER A 124 -13.65 -22.60 -8.66
N GLU A 125 -14.90 -22.16 -8.67
CA GLU A 125 -15.26 -20.77 -8.35
C GLU A 125 -15.06 -20.47 -6.87
N ARG A 126 -15.38 -21.43 -5.98
CA ARG A 126 -15.09 -21.31 -4.54
C ARG A 126 -13.59 -21.22 -4.25
N TYR A 127 -12.77 -21.98 -4.96
CA TYR A 127 -11.32 -21.87 -4.84
C TYR A 127 -10.81 -20.49 -5.30
N ARG A 128 -11.32 -19.98 -6.43
CA ARG A 128 -11.00 -18.62 -6.91
C ARG A 128 -11.40 -17.55 -5.90
N LEU A 129 -12.59 -17.66 -5.32
CA LEU A 129 -13.07 -16.78 -4.25
C LEU A 129 -12.12 -16.82 -3.05
N ALA A 130 -11.85 -18.02 -2.52
CA ALA A 130 -10.96 -18.19 -1.37
C ALA A 130 -9.56 -17.65 -1.63
N ARG A 131 -9.02 -17.86 -2.84
CA ARG A 131 -7.72 -17.33 -3.25
C ARG A 131 -7.72 -15.81 -3.28
N ALA A 132 -8.74 -15.18 -3.87
CA ALA A 132 -8.86 -13.73 -3.93
C ALA A 132 -9.03 -13.12 -2.52
N THR A 133 -9.86 -13.71 -1.67
CA THR A 133 -10.05 -13.26 -0.28
C THR A 133 -8.75 -13.38 0.52
N ASN A 134 -8.02 -14.49 0.37
CA ASN A 134 -6.72 -14.67 1.02
C ASN A 134 -5.69 -13.62 0.53
N GLU A 135 -5.72 -13.26 -0.74
CA GLU A 135 -4.85 -12.20 -1.28
C GLU A 135 -5.14 -10.84 -0.62
N VAL A 136 -6.41 -10.49 -0.43
CA VAL A 136 -6.82 -9.29 0.33
C VAL A 136 -6.35 -9.36 1.77
N SER A 137 -6.52 -10.51 2.44
CA SER A 137 -6.04 -10.70 3.82
C SER A 137 -4.55 -10.45 3.96
N LYS A 138 -3.72 -10.92 3.02
CA LYS A 138 -2.27 -10.69 3.03
C LYS A 138 -1.88 -9.21 2.96
N TYR A 139 -2.58 -8.41 2.15
CA TYR A 139 -2.34 -6.96 2.12
C TYR A 139 -2.67 -6.32 3.47
N THR A 140 -3.81 -6.67 4.07
CA THR A 140 -4.25 -6.12 5.35
C THR A 140 -3.33 -6.55 6.49
N GLU A 141 -2.97 -7.83 6.58
CA GLU A 141 -2.01 -8.35 7.55
C GLU A 141 -0.65 -7.67 7.41
N GLY A 142 -0.18 -7.49 6.17
CA GLY A 142 1.07 -6.80 5.88
C GLY A 142 1.09 -5.38 6.45
N ILE A 143 0.04 -4.60 6.23
CA ILE A 143 -0.09 -3.23 6.77
C ILE A 143 -0.24 -3.24 8.29
N LEU A 144 -1.07 -4.13 8.84
CA LEU A 144 -1.30 -4.19 10.29
C LEU A 144 -0.05 -4.62 11.07
N ALA A 145 0.81 -5.43 10.45
CA ALA A 145 2.10 -5.84 11.00
C ALA A 145 3.15 -4.71 10.96
N MET A 146 2.98 -3.71 10.10
CA MET A 146 3.87 -2.56 10.06
C MET A 146 3.63 -1.68 11.30
N LYS A 147 4.68 -1.49 12.09
CA LYS A 147 4.69 -0.51 13.18
C LYS A 147 4.83 0.90 12.61
N LYS A 148 4.40 1.88 13.40
CA LYS A 148 4.71 3.29 13.13
C LYS A 148 6.20 3.47 12.91
N THR A 149 6.54 4.30 11.93
CA THR A 149 7.92 4.48 11.47
C THR A 149 8.27 5.96 11.50
N LEU A 150 9.36 6.30 12.18
CA LEU A 150 9.92 7.64 12.20
C LEU A 150 10.72 7.87 10.91
N LEU A 151 10.37 8.91 10.16
CA LEU A 151 10.99 9.36 8.92
C LEU A 151 11.52 10.77 9.13
N GLY A 152 12.82 10.88 9.41
CA GLY A 152 13.42 12.13 9.86
C GLY A 152 12.81 12.56 11.20
N ILE A 153 12.05 13.65 11.20
CA ILE A 153 11.35 14.16 12.38
C ILE A 153 9.84 13.89 12.38
N LEU A 154 9.31 13.26 11.33
CA LEU A 154 7.88 12.97 11.18
C LEU A 154 7.59 11.48 11.38
N GLU A 155 6.48 11.16 12.03
CA GLU A 155 6.03 9.77 12.21
C GLU A 155 4.95 9.42 11.19
N VAL A 156 5.10 8.26 10.53
CA VAL A 156 4.08 7.71 9.64
C VAL A 156 3.42 6.51 10.30
N ASP A 157 2.10 6.57 10.41
CA ASP A 157 1.25 5.46 10.79
C ASP A 157 0.69 4.75 9.53
N PRO A 158 1.13 3.52 9.23
CA PRO A 158 0.65 2.76 8.08
C PRO A 158 -0.86 2.54 8.07
N ARG A 159 -1.51 2.50 9.25
CA ARG A 159 -2.96 2.31 9.37
C ARG A 159 -3.72 3.52 8.88
N GLN A 160 -3.26 4.72 9.26
CA GLN A 160 -3.87 5.97 8.81
C GLN A 160 -3.73 6.15 7.30
N VAL A 161 -2.54 5.85 6.75
CA VAL A 161 -2.29 5.91 5.31
C VAL A 161 -3.20 4.95 4.55
N LEU A 162 -3.42 3.73 5.07
CA LEU A 162 -4.36 2.79 4.48
C LEU A 162 -5.80 3.31 4.51
N GLU A 163 -6.26 3.79 5.66
CA GLU A 163 -7.64 4.29 5.80
C GLU A 163 -7.91 5.48 4.87
N GLU A 164 -6.94 6.39 4.77
CA GLU A 164 -6.99 7.50 3.83
C GLU A 164 -7.01 7.02 2.37
N GLY A 165 -6.17 6.06 2.02
CA GLY A 165 -6.13 5.47 0.68
C GLY A 165 -7.42 4.73 0.32
N LEU A 166 -8.00 3.98 1.25
CA LEU A 166 -9.30 3.32 1.06
C LEU A 166 -10.42 4.35 0.86
N ARG A 167 -10.44 5.43 1.65
CA ARG A 167 -11.40 6.53 1.50
C ARG A 167 -11.27 7.21 0.14
N LYS A 168 -10.04 7.49 -0.32
CA LYS A 168 -9.77 8.06 -1.64
C LYS A 168 -10.30 7.15 -2.76
N GLU A 169 -10.01 5.85 -2.68
CA GLU A 169 -10.50 4.87 -3.67
C GLU A 169 -12.03 4.75 -3.67
N LEU A 170 -12.67 4.78 -2.51
CA LEU A 170 -14.13 4.78 -2.41
C LEU A 170 -14.74 5.99 -3.12
N VAL A 171 -14.25 7.20 -2.81
CA VAL A 171 -14.73 8.43 -3.44
C VAL A 171 -14.50 8.38 -4.95
N TYR A 172 -13.33 7.90 -5.39
CA TYR A 172 -13.01 7.77 -6.81
C TYR A 172 -14.00 6.86 -7.56
N ARG A 173 -14.39 5.74 -6.95
CA ARG A 173 -15.31 4.77 -7.56
C ARG A 173 -16.79 5.16 -7.46
N VAL A 174 -17.19 5.90 -6.43
CA VAL A 174 -18.58 6.35 -6.23
C VAL A 174 -18.89 7.62 -7.03
N ARG A 175 -17.93 8.53 -7.22
CA ARG A 175 -18.10 9.78 -7.98
C ARG A 175 -18.76 9.59 -9.37
N PRO A 176 -18.33 8.64 -10.22
CA PRO A 176 -18.99 8.44 -11.51
C PRO A 176 -20.42 7.91 -11.37
N MET A 177 -20.75 7.15 -10.32
CA MET A 177 -22.13 6.71 -10.06
C MET A 177 -23.03 7.90 -9.71
N SER A 178 -22.59 8.83 -8.85
CA SER A 178 -23.40 10.00 -8.50
C SER A 178 -23.65 10.94 -9.68
N LEU A 179 -22.70 11.08 -10.61
CA LEU A 179 -22.89 11.89 -11.82
C LEU A 179 -23.94 11.29 -12.75
N SER A 180 -23.96 9.96 -12.91
CA SER A 180 -24.99 9.27 -13.70
C SER A 180 -26.42 9.39 -13.13
N PHE A 181 -26.57 9.71 -11.85
CA PHE A 181 -27.88 10.00 -11.25
C PHE A 181 -28.34 11.44 -11.49
N VAL A 182 -27.42 12.37 -11.73
CA VAL A 182 -27.75 13.78 -12.00
C VAL A 182 -28.12 13.97 -13.48
N ASP A 183 -27.53 13.20 -14.40
CA ASP A 183 -27.85 13.27 -15.83
C ASP A 183 -29.21 12.64 -16.22
N VAL A 184 -29.92 12.04 -15.26
CA VAL A 184 -31.24 11.38 -15.45
C VAL A 184 -32.39 12.21 -14.83
N LEU A 185 -32.08 13.37 -14.24
CA LEU A 185 -33.05 14.36 -13.73
C LEU A 185 -33.02 15.63 -14.61
#